data_AF-A0A1I8BFX0-F1
#
_entry.id   AF-A0A1I8BFX0-F1
#
_cell.length_a   1.000
_cell.length_b   1.000
_cell.length_c   1.000
_cell.angle_alpha   90.00
_cell.angle_beta   90.00
_cell.angle_gamma   90.00
#
_symmetry.space_group_name_H-M   'P 1'
#
loop_
_entity.id
_entity.type
_entity.pdbx_description
1 polymer ?
#
loop_
_entity_poly.entity_id
_entity_poly.type
_entity_poly.pdbx_seq_one_letter_code
_entity_poly.pdbx_strand_id
1 'polypeptide(L)'
;MNLLVNFFLLKKKYLSLKIIDSFIKARKRHCFNCGVTQTKEWRNYLNNFHLCNSCGTKNVMKIHKLNDRKCYNCGVTQTSLWRRLPENKKYYLCNACGNKQWRKKRKGLN
;
A
#
# COMPACT_ATOMS: atom_id res chain seq x y z
N MET A 1 -3.72 -56.00 6.74
CA MET A 1 -2.63 -55.27 6.05
C MET A 1 -3.12 -54.14 5.14
N ASN A 2 -3.66 -54.42 3.95
CA ASN A 2 -3.78 -53.44 2.84
C ASN A 2 -4.50 -52.10 3.16
N LEU A 3 -5.54 -52.09 4.02
CA LEU A 3 -6.26 -50.86 4.37
C LEU A 3 -5.37 -49.82 5.06
N LEU A 4 -4.49 -50.25 5.98
CA LEU A 4 -3.56 -49.34 6.67
C LEU A 4 -2.51 -48.78 5.71
N VAL A 5 -1.97 -49.61 4.81
CA VAL A 5 -1.01 -49.19 3.79
C VAL A 5 -1.61 -48.11 2.89
N ASN A 6 -2.85 -48.32 2.41
CA ASN A 6 -3.57 -47.31 1.64
C ASN A 6 -3.80 -46.01 2.43
N PHE A 7 -4.16 -46.08 3.71
CA PHE A 7 -4.33 -44.90 4.56
C PHE A 7 -3.03 -44.09 4.74
N PHE A 8 -1.88 -44.75 4.92
CA PHE A 8 -0.58 -44.09 4.96
C PHE A 8 -0.20 -43.44 3.62
N LEU A 9 -0.44 -44.12 2.50
CA LEU A 9 -0.21 -43.58 1.15
C LEU A 9 -1.10 -42.35 0.87
N LEU A 10 -2.38 -42.41 1.24
CA LEU A 10 -3.32 -41.29 1.13
C LEU A 10 -2.89 -40.09 1.99
N LYS A 11 -2.48 -40.30 3.26
CA LYS A 11 -1.90 -39.23 4.10
C LYS A 11 -0.67 -38.60 3.46
N LYS A 12 0.25 -39.40 2.90
CA LYS A 12 1.47 -38.92 2.24
C LYS A 12 1.15 -38.08 0.99
N LYS A 13 0.16 -38.49 0.20
CA LYS A 13 -0.32 -37.77 -1.00
C LYS A 13 -1.09 -36.48 -0.66
N TYR A 14 -1.88 -36.47 0.41
CA TYR A 14 -2.55 -35.27 0.92
C TYR A 14 -1.54 -34.23 1.46
N LEU A 15 -0.51 -34.69 2.17
CA LEU A 15 0.54 -33.81 2.69
C LEU A 15 1.36 -33.17 1.57
N SER A 16 1.74 -33.92 0.52
CA SER A 16 2.46 -33.35 -0.62
C SER A 16 1.60 -32.34 -1.39
N LEU A 17 0.29 -32.60 -1.57
CA LEU A 17 -0.64 -31.63 -2.18
C LEU A 17 -0.76 -30.32 -1.37
N LYS A 18 -0.79 -30.39 -0.03
CA LYS A 18 -0.74 -29.18 0.83
C LYS A 18 0.58 -28.41 0.69
N ILE A 19 1.70 -29.10 0.57
CA ILE A 19 3.02 -28.49 0.34
C ILE A 19 3.02 -27.80 -1.04
N ILE A 20 2.49 -28.45 -2.08
CA ILE A 20 2.39 -27.90 -3.44
C ILE A 20 1.50 -26.65 -3.49
N ASP A 21 0.32 -26.65 -2.85
CA ASP A 21 -0.53 -25.45 -2.74
C ASP A 21 0.18 -24.31 -2.01
N SER A 22 0.91 -24.60 -0.93
CA SER A 22 1.74 -23.61 -0.22
C SER A 22 2.80 -23.00 -1.13
N PHE A 23 3.55 -23.82 -1.88
CA PHE A 23 4.56 -23.36 -2.84
C PHE A 23 3.96 -22.56 -4.01
N ILE A 24 2.76 -22.92 -4.49
CA ILE A 24 2.05 -22.18 -5.55
C ILE A 24 1.53 -20.84 -5.01
N LYS A 25 0.97 -20.80 -3.80
CA LYS A 25 0.56 -19.55 -3.12
C LYS A 25 1.76 -18.62 -2.86
N ALA A 26 2.92 -19.16 -2.52
CA ALA A 26 4.15 -18.38 -2.35
C ALA A 26 4.66 -17.82 -3.69
N ARG A 27 4.73 -18.66 -4.75
CA ARG A 27 5.21 -18.24 -6.08
C ARG A 27 4.36 -17.15 -6.74
N LYS A 28 3.08 -17.00 -6.38
CA LYS A 28 2.19 -15.98 -6.95
C LYS A 28 2.26 -14.61 -6.26
N ARG A 29 3.11 -14.39 -5.26
CA ARG A 29 3.17 -13.11 -4.52
C ARG A 29 4.59 -12.58 -4.34
N HIS A 30 4.85 -11.43 -4.95
CA HIS A 30 5.99 -10.55 -4.62
C HIS A 30 5.45 -9.21 -4.11
N CYS A 31 6.24 -8.51 -3.30
CA CYS A 31 5.85 -7.17 -2.83
C CYS A 31 6.06 -6.12 -3.93
N PHE A 32 5.00 -5.45 -4.36
CA PHE A 32 5.07 -4.38 -5.38
C PHE A 32 6.06 -3.25 -5.01
N ASN A 33 6.19 -2.93 -3.72
CA ASN A 33 7.07 -1.83 -3.26
C ASN A 33 8.53 -2.25 -2.97
N CYS A 34 8.88 -3.55 -2.91
CA CYS A 34 10.25 -3.97 -2.55
C CYS A 34 10.68 -5.37 -3.02
N GLY A 35 9.96 -6.00 -3.95
CA GLY A 35 10.34 -7.27 -4.58
C GLY A 35 10.26 -8.53 -3.71
N VAL A 36 10.28 -8.43 -2.37
CA VAL A 36 10.35 -9.62 -1.49
C VAL A 36 9.22 -10.61 -1.77
N THR A 37 9.58 -11.90 -1.89
CA THR A 37 8.70 -13.04 -2.19
C THR A 37 8.24 -13.79 -0.94
N GLN A 38 8.70 -13.37 0.25
CA GLN A 38 8.31 -13.93 1.54
C GLN A 38 8.06 -12.81 2.55
N THR A 39 7.12 -13.05 3.46
CA THR A 39 6.74 -12.12 4.54
C THR A 39 5.87 -12.86 5.57
N LYS A 40 5.73 -12.31 6.78
CA LYS A 40 4.86 -12.86 7.83
C LYS A 40 3.36 -12.72 7.50
N GLU A 41 2.99 -11.71 6.69
CA GLU A 41 1.60 -11.39 6.35
C GLU A 41 1.57 -10.67 4.99
N TRP A 42 0.71 -11.12 4.08
CA TRP A 42 0.47 -10.48 2.79
C TRP A 42 -0.71 -9.53 2.87
N ARG A 43 -0.52 -8.29 2.41
CA ARG A 43 -1.56 -7.25 2.38
C ARG A 43 -1.97 -6.97 0.92
N ASN A 44 -3.26 -6.84 0.64
CA ASN A 44 -3.77 -6.47 -0.68
C ASN A 44 -3.51 -4.98 -0.97
N TYR A 45 -3.21 -4.63 -2.22
CA TYR A 45 -2.90 -3.27 -2.64
C TYR A 45 -3.26 -3.06 -4.11
N LEU A 46 -4.31 -2.29 -4.39
CA LEU A 46 -4.94 -2.20 -5.72
C LEU A 46 -5.44 -3.59 -6.20
N ASN A 47 -6.15 -3.64 -7.33
CA ASN A 47 -6.96 -4.83 -7.67
C ASN A 47 -6.17 -6.11 -7.99
N ASN A 48 -4.84 -6.05 -8.18
CA ASN A 48 -4.01 -7.24 -8.49
C ASN A 48 -2.60 -7.23 -7.85
N PHE A 49 -2.24 -6.24 -7.01
CA PHE A 49 -0.90 -6.23 -6.38
C PHE A 49 -0.96 -6.56 -4.88
N HIS A 50 0.18 -7.00 -4.36
CA HIS A 50 0.36 -7.33 -2.96
C HIS A 50 1.54 -6.54 -2.36
N LEU A 51 1.43 -6.23 -1.07
CA LEU A 51 2.50 -5.67 -0.26
C LEU A 51 2.88 -6.66 0.84
N CYS A 52 4.18 -6.76 1.14
CA CYS A 52 4.64 -7.40 2.35
C CYS A 52 4.21 -6.58 3.59
N ASN A 53 4.18 -7.21 4.76
CA ASN A 53 3.65 -6.58 5.97
C ASN A 53 4.26 -5.18 6.24
N SER A 54 5.60 -5.06 6.17
CA SER A 54 6.31 -3.79 6.37
C SER A 54 5.97 -2.71 5.33
N CYS A 55 5.79 -3.08 4.06
CA CYS A 55 5.41 -2.12 3.03
C CYS A 55 3.96 -1.69 3.15
N GLY A 56 3.06 -2.58 3.57
CA GLY A 56 1.66 -2.25 3.79
C GLY A 56 1.44 -1.38 5.04
N THR A 57 2.12 -1.66 6.17
CA THR A 57 2.05 -0.76 7.35
C THR A 57 2.63 0.63 7.05
N LYS A 58 3.76 0.71 6.33
CA LYS A 58 4.29 1.98 5.81
C LYS A 58 3.30 2.70 4.89
N ASN A 59 2.56 1.97 4.06
CA ASN A 59 1.52 2.55 3.19
C ASN A 59 0.32 3.09 3.99
N VAL A 60 -0.16 2.34 4.98
CA VAL A 60 -1.24 2.79 5.90
C VAL A 60 -0.81 4.06 6.63
N MET A 61 0.38 4.09 7.25
CA MET A 61 0.89 5.30 7.94
C MET A 61 1.04 6.51 7.00
N LYS A 62 1.40 6.29 5.73
CA LYS A 62 1.45 7.33 4.69
C LYS A 62 0.06 7.90 4.36
N ILE A 63 -0.99 7.06 4.39
CA ILE A 63 -2.38 7.44 4.13
C ILE A 63 -3.00 8.18 5.32
N HIS A 64 -2.81 7.72 6.57
CA HIS A 64 -3.23 8.49 7.75
C HIS A 64 -2.59 9.90 7.74
N LYS A 65 -1.26 9.97 7.54
CA LYS A 65 -0.53 11.24 7.39
C LYS A 65 -0.85 12.03 6.09
N LEU A 66 -1.81 11.58 5.27
CA LEU A 66 -2.43 12.36 4.18
C LEU A 66 -3.81 12.91 4.59
N ASN A 67 -4.54 12.19 5.44
CA ASN A 67 -5.84 12.56 5.97
C ASN A 67 -5.75 13.60 7.10
N ASP A 68 -4.69 13.56 7.91
CA ASP A 68 -4.42 14.52 9.01
C ASP A 68 -4.10 15.96 8.52
N ARG A 69 -4.14 16.21 7.20
CA ARG A 69 -3.70 17.47 6.60
C ARG A 69 -4.86 18.45 6.50
N LYS A 70 -4.57 19.69 6.87
CA LYS A 70 -5.47 20.84 6.71
C LYS A 70 -4.84 21.86 5.75
N CYS A 71 -5.64 22.40 4.83
CA CYS A 71 -5.19 23.50 3.98
C CYS A 71 -4.99 24.78 4.81
N TYR A 72 -3.79 25.35 4.77
CA TYR A 72 -3.46 26.57 5.51
C TYR A 72 -4.37 27.76 5.13
N ASN A 73 -4.70 27.91 3.84
CA ASN A 73 -5.45 29.08 3.35
C ASN A 73 -6.98 28.97 3.45
N CYS A 74 -7.55 27.77 3.60
CA CYS A 74 -9.02 27.60 3.56
C CYS A 74 -9.57 26.46 4.43
N GLY A 75 -8.74 25.83 5.26
CA GLY A 75 -9.19 24.87 6.28
C GLY A 75 -9.69 23.52 5.79
N VAL A 76 -9.85 23.27 4.48
CA VAL A 76 -10.30 21.96 3.97
C VAL A 76 -9.33 20.84 4.34
N THR A 77 -9.88 19.67 4.67
CA THR A 77 -9.14 18.44 5.03
C THR A 77 -9.12 17.39 3.91
N GLN A 78 -9.85 17.64 2.82
CA GLN A 78 -9.88 16.77 1.64
C GLN A 78 -9.54 17.57 0.38
N THR A 79 -8.76 16.97 -0.52
CA THR A 79 -8.39 17.55 -1.82
C THR A 79 -7.82 16.49 -2.76
N SER A 80 -7.97 16.68 -4.08
CA SER A 80 -7.40 15.77 -5.09
C SER A 80 -5.86 15.79 -5.15
N LEU A 81 -5.22 16.86 -4.64
CA LEU A 81 -3.76 16.93 -4.54
C LEU A 81 -3.33 17.88 -3.42
N TRP A 82 -2.55 17.36 -2.47
CA TRP A 82 -1.85 18.15 -1.47
C TRP A 82 -0.58 18.78 -2.04
N ARG A 83 -0.52 20.11 -2.05
CA ARG A 83 0.65 20.91 -2.39
C ARG A 83 1.34 21.40 -1.09
N ARG A 84 2.61 21.77 -1.15
CA ARG A 84 3.30 22.47 -0.04
C ARG A 84 3.29 23.98 -0.30
N LEU A 85 3.22 24.78 0.77
CA LEU A 85 3.42 26.23 0.67
C LEU A 85 4.90 26.53 0.31
N PRO A 86 5.20 27.42 -0.67
CA PRO A 86 6.58 27.67 -1.08
C PRO A 86 7.43 28.33 0.01
N GLU A 87 6.90 29.34 0.70
CA GLU A 87 7.61 30.05 1.78
C GLU A 87 7.88 29.14 2.99
N ASN A 88 6.97 28.22 3.30
CA ASN A 88 7.11 27.33 4.45
C ASN A 88 6.64 25.90 4.14
N LYS A 89 7.61 25.02 3.83
CA LYS A 89 7.42 23.61 3.46
C LYS A 89 6.80 22.72 4.56
N LYS A 90 6.54 23.27 5.77
CA LYS A 90 5.77 22.66 6.87
C LYS A 90 4.26 22.74 6.62
N TYR A 91 3.77 23.78 5.94
CA TYR A 91 2.35 24.00 5.68
C TYR A 91 1.90 23.39 4.34
N TYR A 92 0.67 22.89 4.33
CA TYR A 92 0.03 22.27 3.17
C TYR A 92 -1.05 23.17 2.58
N LEU A 93 -1.21 23.09 1.26
CA LEU A 93 -2.28 23.74 0.51
C LEU A 93 -3.09 22.67 -0.24
N CYS A 94 -4.41 22.86 -0.31
CA CYS A 94 -5.22 22.11 -1.25
C CYS A 94 -4.88 22.51 -2.69
N ASN A 95 -5.25 21.66 -3.65
CA ASN A 95 -4.94 21.86 -5.07
C ASN A 95 -5.40 23.25 -5.57
N ALA A 96 -6.62 23.67 -5.19
CA ALA A 96 -7.21 24.96 -5.56
C ALA A 96 -6.43 26.17 -5.01
N CYS A 97 -6.09 26.18 -3.71
CA CYS A 97 -5.33 27.28 -3.10
C CYS A 97 -3.91 27.39 -3.66
N GLY A 98 -3.21 26.26 -3.86
CA GLY A 98 -1.89 26.27 -4.50
C GLY A 98 -1.93 26.75 -5.95
N ASN A 99 -2.97 26.38 -6.71
CA ASN A 99 -3.17 26.90 -8.07
C ASN A 99 -3.49 28.42 -8.07
N LYS A 100 -4.28 28.92 -7.11
CA LYS A 100 -4.54 30.36 -6.94
C LYS A 100 -3.25 31.12 -6.59
N GLN A 101 -2.40 30.60 -5.71
CA GLN A 101 -1.10 31.18 -5.39
C GLN A 101 -0.14 31.18 -6.61
N TRP A 102 -0.09 30.09 -7.38
CA TRP A 102 0.73 30.01 -8.59
C TRP A 102 0.29 31.01 -9.68
N ARG A 103 -1.03 31.22 -9.83
CA ARG A 103 -1.59 32.23 -10.74
C ARG A 103 -1.36 33.67 -10.25
N LYS A 104 -1.33 33.91 -8.93
CA LYS A 104 -0.90 35.19 -8.34
C LYS A 104 0.57 35.50 -8.65
N LYS A 105 1.48 34.56 -8.33
CA LYS A 105 2.92 34.73 -8.58
C LYS A 105 3.23 34.89 -10.08
N ARG A 106 2.56 34.15 -10.96
CA ARG A 106 2.57 34.38 -12.42
C ARG A 106 1.63 35.53 -12.88
N LYS A 107 1.51 36.56 -12.05
CA LYS A 107 1.02 37.91 -12.38
C LYS A 107 1.81 39.02 -11.64
N GLY A 108 2.89 38.69 -10.93
CA GLY A 108 3.60 39.65 -10.06
C GLY A 108 2.80 40.05 -8.80
N LEU A 109 1.70 39.36 -8.49
CA LEU A 109 0.85 39.67 -7.34
C LEU A 109 1.27 38.84 -6.12
N ASN A 110 1.56 39.52 -5.02
CA ASN A 110 1.65 38.93 -3.67
C ASN A 110 0.26 38.51 -3.19
#